data_AF-A0A125QK85-F1
#
_entry.id   AF-A0A125QK85-F1
#
_cell.length_a   1.000
_cell.length_b   1.000
_cell.length_c   1.000
_cell.angle_alpha   90.00
_cell.angle_beta   90.00
_cell.angle_gamma   90.00
#
_symmetry.space_group_name_H-M   'P 1'
#
loop_
_entity.id
_entity.type
_entity.pdbx_description
1 polymer ?
#
loop_
_entity_poly.entity_id
_entity_poly.type
_entity_poly.pdbx_seq_one_letter_code
_entity_poly.pdbx_strand_id
1 'polypeptide(L)'
;MTVYQAAVRHARWMAGSLLVAVMFVLVIDRFFGHSTIAFAAAIIGLIAANRRMLSYNCPVCGKNLFFRGMFVIPWPNKVCGKCGTALNEG
;
A
#
# COMPACT_ATOMS: atom_id res chain seq x y z
N MET A 1 12.90 5.30 -14.10
CA MET A 1 12.54 4.67 -12.80
C MET A 1 11.82 3.37 -13.10
N THR A 2 12.24 2.27 -12.48
CA THR A 2 11.58 0.97 -12.70
C THR A 2 10.22 0.93 -12.01
N VAL A 3 9.30 0.10 -12.53
CA VAL A 3 7.97 -0.11 -11.91
C VAL A 3 8.11 -0.59 -10.46
N TYR A 4 9.15 -1.40 -10.18
CA TYR A 4 9.49 -1.84 -8.83
C TYR A 4 9.85 -0.66 -7.91
N GLN A 5 10.70 0.27 -8.34
CA GLN A 5 11.07 1.43 -7.53
C GLN A 5 9.87 2.34 -7.21
N ALA A 6 8.97 2.52 -8.17
CA ALA A 6 7.73 3.27 -7.97
C ALA A 6 6.82 2.57 -6.95
N ALA A 7 6.68 1.24 -7.05
CA ALA A 7 5.92 0.43 -6.10
C ALA A 7 6.53 0.44 -4.69
N VAL A 8 7.86 0.39 -4.55
CA VAL A 8 8.56 0.48 -3.25
C VAL A 8 8.33 1.85 -2.61
N ARG A 9 8.39 2.93 -3.39
CA ARG A 9 8.10 4.28 -2.89
C ARG A 9 6.67 4.38 -2.36
N HIS A 10 5.71 3.81 -3.08
CA HIS A 10 4.33 3.76 -2.62
C HIS A 10 4.18 2.93 -1.35
N ALA A 11 4.82 1.76 -1.26
CA ALA A 11 4.79 0.93 -0.06
C ALA A 11 5.34 1.68 1.18
N ARG A 12 6.45 2.41 1.02
CA ARG A 12 7.00 3.26 2.10
C ARG A 12 6.05 4.39 2.48
N TRP A 13 5.46 5.06 1.49
CA TRP A 13 4.49 6.13 1.74
C TRP A 13 3.26 5.58 2.49
N MET A 14 2.73 4.42 2.08
CA MET A 14 1.63 3.74 2.77
C MET A 14 1.99 3.33 4.20
N ALA A 15 3.21 2.85 4.45
CA ALA A 15 3.66 2.58 5.81
C ALA A 15 3.69 3.85 6.67
N GLY A 16 4.15 4.98 6.10
CA GLY A 16 4.07 6.29 6.75
C GLY A 16 2.63 6.72 7.02
N SER A 17 1.73 6.59 6.05
CA SER A 17 0.31 6.91 6.21
C SER A 17 -0.36 6.06 7.29
N LEU A 18 -0.03 4.78 7.39
CA LEU A 18 -0.52 3.89 8.45
C LEU A 18 -0.06 4.39 9.82
N LEU A 19 1.23 4.71 9.98
CA LEU A 19 1.75 5.25 11.24
C LEU A 19 1.04 6.56 11.62
N VAL A 20 0.85 7.47 10.66
CA VAL A 20 0.13 8.73 10.90
C VAL A 20 -1.33 8.48 11.29
N ALA A 21 -2.02 7.54 10.64
CA ALA A 21 -3.39 7.18 10.97
C ALA A 21 -3.51 6.58 12.38
N VAL A 22 -2.57 5.70 12.76
CA VAL A 22 -2.50 5.14 14.11
C VAL A 22 -2.26 6.24 15.15
N MET A 23 -1.28 7.12 14.91
CA MET A 23 -1.00 8.26 15.78
C MET A 23 -2.21 9.18 15.92
N PHE A 24 -2.92 9.46 14.83
CA PHE A 24 -4.14 10.27 14.83
C PHE A 24 -5.22 9.65 15.72
N VAL A 25 -5.50 8.36 15.55
CA VAL A 25 -6.48 7.65 16.38
C VAL A 25 -6.06 7.68 17.85
N LEU A 26 -4.79 7.39 18.17
CA LEU A 26 -4.29 7.43 19.55
C LEU A 26 -4.43 8.80 20.20
N VAL A 27 -4.15 9.87 19.45
CA VAL A 27 -4.32 11.26 19.94
C VAL A 27 -5.80 11.53 20.20
N ILE A 28 -6.68 11.25 19.25
CA ILE A 28 -8.12 11.50 19.44
C ILE A 28 -8.67 10.68 20.61
N ASP A 29 -8.33 9.41 20.69
CA ASP A 29 -8.76 8.52 21.76
C ASP A 29 -8.33 9.04 23.14
N ARG A 30 -7.09 9.54 23.23
CA ARG A 30 -6.51 10.06 24.48
C ARG A 30 -7.13 11.38 24.95
N PHE A 31 -7.59 12.23 24.03
CA PHE A 31 -8.13 13.56 24.35
C PHE A 31 -9.66 13.61 24.38
N PHE A 32 -10.34 12.83 23.54
CA PHE A 32 -11.81 12.89 23.34
C PHE A 32 -12.52 11.58 23.71
N GLY A 33 -11.78 10.53 24.10
CA GLY A 33 -12.32 9.20 24.37
C GLY A 33 -12.58 8.36 23.11
N HIS A 34 -13.04 7.12 23.27
CA HIS A 34 -13.29 6.17 22.18
C HIS A 34 -14.26 6.76 21.13
N SER A 35 -13.69 7.27 20.04
CA SER A 35 -14.42 7.95 18.97
C SER A 35 -14.45 7.10 17.70
N THR A 36 -15.55 6.38 17.48
CA THR A 36 -15.78 5.52 16.30
C THR A 36 -15.64 6.28 14.98
N ILE A 37 -15.96 7.59 14.99
CA ILE A 37 -15.87 8.46 13.82
C ILE A 37 -14.41 8.70 13.40
N ALA A 38 -13.51 8.92 14.36
CA ALA A 38 -12.09 9.13 14.07
C ALA A 38 -11.44 7.86 13.49
N PHE A 39 -11.84 6.70 14.02
CA PHE A 39 -11.43 5.41 13.48
C PHE A 39 -11.95 5.19 12.05
N ALA A 40 -13.23 5.48 11.79
CA ALA A 40 -13.81 5.40 10.46
C ALA A 40 -13.11 6.33 9.46
N ALA A 41 -12.82 7.58 9.85
CA ALA A 41 -12.09 8.53 9.03
C ALA A 41 -10.67 8.04 8.70
N ALA A 42 -9.97 7.46 9.67
CA ALA A 42 -8.65 6.86 9.46
C ALA A 42 -8.69 5.70 8.46
N ILE A 43 -9.67 4.79 8.59
CA ILE A 43 -9.85 3.68 7.64
C ILE A 43 -10.13 4.19 6.23
N ILE A 44 -11.09 5.11 6.07
CA ILE A 44 -11.44 5.66 4.76
C ILE A 44 -10.23 6.37 4.13
N GLY A 45 -9.48 7.13 4.93
CA GLY A 45 -8.24 7.78 4.50
C GLY A 45 -7.19 6.78 4.02
N LEU A 46 -6.98 5.69 4.75
CA LEU A 46 -6.04 4.63 4.36
C LEU A 46 -6.48 3.89 3.10
N ILE A 47 -7.77 3.61 2.93
CA ILE A 47 -8.31 2.99 1.71
C ILE A 47 -8.08 3.90 0.51
N ALA A 48 -8.35 5.20 0.65
CA ALA A 48 -8.13 6.19 -0.41
C ALA A 48 -6.64 6.30 -0.77
N ALA A 49 -5.77 6.37 0.24
CA ALA A 49 -4.32 6.38 0.10
C ALA A 49 -3.81 5.13 -0.65
N ASN A 50 -4.37 3.96 -0.34
CA ASN A 50 -3.96 2.68 -0.93
C ASN A 50 -4.49 2.45 -2.35
N ARG A 51 -5.39 3.28 -2.89
CA ARG A 51 -5.97 3.05 -4.24
C ARG A 51 -4.92 2.93 -5.34
N ARG A 52 -3.81 3.66 -5.22
CA ARG A 52 -2.71 3.62 -6.22
C ARG A 52 -2.00 2.27 -6.26
N MET A 53 -2.16 1.41 -5.26
CA MET A 53 -1.60 0.06 -5.26
C MET A 53 -2.02 -0.77 -6.50
N LEU A 54 -3.24 -0.55 -6.99
CA LEU A 54 -3.81 -1.26 -8.14
C LEU A 54 -3.18 -0.90 -9.49
N SER A 55 -2.48 0.25 -9.58
CA SER A 55 -1.86 0.68 -10.84
C SER A 55 -0.45 0.13 -11.04
N TYR A 56 0.17 -0.45 -10.01
CA TYR A 56 1.49 -1.08 -10.12
C TYR A 56 1.37 -2.47 -10.71
N ASN A 57 1.34 -2.53 -12.04
CA ASN A 57 1.22 -3.76 -12.83
C ASN A 57 2.50 -4.05 -13.60
N CYS A 58 2.77 -5.34 -13.83
CA CYS A 58 3.88 -5.78 -14.67
C CYS A 58 3.66 -5.26 -16.11
N PRO A 59 4.67 -4.62 -16.74
CA PRO A 59 4.54 -4.07 -18.09
C PRO A 59 4.38 -5.13 -19.18
N VAL A 60 4.76 -6.39 -18.91
CA VAL A 60 4.71 -7.49 -19.88
C VAL A 60 3.38 -8.23 -19.85
N CYS A 61 2.88 -8.57 -18.65
CA CYS A 61 1.72 -9.46 -18.50
C CYS A 61 0.53 -8.85 -17.75
N GLY A 62 0.65 -7.60 -17.28
CA GLY A 62 -0.41 -6.87 -16.58
C GLY A 62 -0.70 -7.33 -15.15
N LYS A 63 0.00 -8.35 -14.61
CA LYS A 63 -0.20 -8.83 -13.23
C LYS A 63 0.28 -7.78 -12.22
N ASN A 64 -0.53 -7.51 -11.19
CA ASN A 64 -0.19 -6.57 -10.12
C ASN A 64 0.99 -7.06 -9.26
N LEU A 65 1.91 -6.16 -8.91
CA LEU A 65 3.14 -6.49 -8.17
C LEU A 65 2.91 -6.87 -6.70
N PHE A 66 1.79 -6.45 -6.12
CA PHE A 66 1.48 -6.69 -4.71
C PHE A 66 0.60 -7.92 -4.47
N PHE A 67 -0.04 -8.44 -5.53
CA PHE A 67 -0.91 -9.61 -5.43
C PHE A 67 -0.12 -10.89 -5.64
N ARG A 68 -0.19 -11.79 -4.66
CA ARG A 68 0.41 -13.12 -4.67
C ARG A 68 -0.71 -14.15 -4.50
N GLY A 69 -1.39 -14.44 -5.61
CA GLY A 69 -2.60 -15.25 -5.60
C GLY A 69 -3.76 -14.49 -4.96
N MET A 70 -4.43 -15.13 -4.00
CA MET A 70 -5.52 -14.50 -3.22
C MET A 70 -5.00 -13.53 -2.16
N PHE A 71 -3.71 -13.58 -1.82
CA PHE A 71 -3.13 -12.75 -0.78
C PHE A 71 -2.53 -11.45 -1.32
N VAL A 72 -2.82 -10.35 -0.61
CA VAL A 72 -2.22 -9.03 -0.84
C VAL A 72 -1.04 -8.89 0.10
N ILE A 73 0.17 -8.73 -0.45
CA ILE A 73 1.37 -8.53 0.35
C ILE A 73 1.81 -7.07 0.24
N PRO A 74 2.00 -6.34 1.36
CA PRO A 74 2.30 -4.90 1.37
C PRO A 74 3.68 -4.56 0.77
N TRP A 75 4.48 -5.57 0.42
CA TRP A 75 5.76 -5.40 -0.23
C TRP A 75 5.74 -5.88 -1.69
N PRO A 76 6.16 -5.04 -2.65
CA PRO A 76 6.11 -5.40 -4.07
C PRO A 76 7.10 -6.52 -4.40
N ASN A 77 6.74 -7.35 -5.37
CA ASN A 77 7.61 -8.43 -5.84
C ASN A 77 8.69 -7.91 -6.80
N LYS A 78 9.93 -8.40 -6.68
CA LYS A 78 11.04 -8.04 -7.58
C LYS A 78 10.93 -8.72 -8.94
N VAL A 79 10.34 -9.91 -8.97
CA VAL A 79 10.14 -10.72 -10.18
C VAL A 79 8.65 -10.97 -10.35
N CYS A 80 8.14 -10.88 -11.57
CA CYS A 80 6.73 -11.16 -11.83
C CYS A 80 6.42 -12.64 -11.64
N GLY A 81 5.56 -12.99 -10.67
CA GLY A 81 5.12 -14.37 -10.44
C GLY A 81 4.12 -14.92 -11.46
N LYS A 82 4.09 -14.42 -12.70
CA LYS A 82 3.31 -14.99 -13.82
C LYS A 82 4.20 -15.15 -15.06
N CYS A 83 4.89 -14.10 -15.47
CA CYS A 83 5.75 -14.12 -16.66
C CYS A 83 7.25 -14.24 -16.35
N GLY A 84 7.68 -14.23 -15.08
CA GLY A 84 9.09 -14.37 -14.70
C GLY A 84 9.96 -13.15 -14.98
N THR A 85 9.41 -12.06 -15.52
CA THR A 85 10.18 -10.84 -15.83
C THR A 85 10.74 -10.21 -14.55
N ALA A 86 12.03 -9.86 -14.58
CA ALA A 86 12.68 -9.04 -13.57
C ALA A 86 12.14 -7.61 -13.63
N LEU A 87 11.58 -7.11 -12.53
CA LEU A 87 10.96 -5.77 -12.44
C LEU A 87 11.88 -4.75 -11.75
N ASN A 88 12.98 -5.24 -11.16
CA ASN A 88 14.04 -4.47 -10.53
C ASN A 88 15.07 -3.94 -11.54
N GLU A 89 15.19 -4.59 -12.68
CA GLU A 89 16.07 -4.22 -13.78
C GLU A 89 15.27 -3.41 -14.79
N GLY A 90 15.76 -2.24 -15.16
CA GLY A 90 15.20 -1.41 -16.20
C GLY A 90 16.22 -0.42 -16.71
#